data_AF-A0A1Q8AGK4-F1
#
_entry.id   AF-A0A1Q8AGK4-F1
#
_cell.length_a   1.000
_cell.length_b   1.000
_cell.length_c   1.000
_cell.angle_alpha   90.00
_cell.angle_beta   90.00
_cell.angle_gamma   90.00
#
_symmetry.space_group_name_H-M   'P 1'
#
loop_
_entity.id
_entity.type
_entity.pdbx_description
1 polymer ?
#
loop_
_entity_poly.entity_id
_entity_poly.type
_entity_poly.pdbx_seq_one_letter_code
_entity_poly.pdbx_strand_id
1 'polypeptide(L)'
;MLTNAATTTDTFHSRSGATLAQKVVIVNGNAEILELLETVLDAGHYDVVFVESNAHAYSQIKRVQPNLVILCVCIDDLDGFQVLSMLKLDEATRDIPVLTYTTEYEGQESEAEVPEPSDSEMFAPQPTMWMN
;
A
#
# COMPACT_ATOMS: atom_id res chain seq x y z
N MET A 1 30.73 7.80 33.95
CA MET A 1 31.00 8.86 32.96
C MET A 1 30.98 8.21 31.59
N LEU A 2 30.26 8.83 30.67
CA LEU A 2 29.57 8.22 29.51
C LEU A 2 30.53 7.85 28.37
N THR A 3 30.28 6.69 27.74
CA THR A 3 30.90 6.20 26.50
C THR A 3 29.87 6.34 25.39
N ASN A 4 30.09 7.22 24.41
CA ASN A 4 29.28 7.32 23.18
C ASN A 4 30.23 7.22 21.99
N ALA A 5 30.25 6.08 21.29
CA ALA A 5 29.34 5.70 20.19
C ALA A 5 29.79 6.32 18.86
N ALA A 6 30.44 5.49 18.04
CA ALA A 6 30.85 5.79 16.68
C ALA A 6 29.62 6.07 15.81
N THR A 7 29.61 7.25 15.18
CA THR A 7 28.60 7.61 14.18
C THR A 7 29.14 7.19 12.82
N THR A 8 28.62 6.07 12.29
CA THR A 8 28.85 5.64 10.92
C THR A 8 27.84 6.35 10.04
N THR A 9 28.26 7.47 9.42
CA THR A 9 27.50 8.12 8.37
C THR A 9 27.67 7.32 7.08
N ASP A 10 26.70 6.46 6.76
CA ASP A 10 26.65 5.76 5.48
C ASP A 10 26.45 6.79 4.35
N THR A 11 27.43 6.85 3.47
CA THR A 11 27.51 7.77 2.35
C THR A 11 26.93 7.04 1.14
N PHE A 12 25.70 7.40 0.74
CA PHE A 12 25.11 6.88 -0.50
C PHE A 12 26.00 7.26 -1.69
N HIS A 13 26.62 6.24 -2.28
CA HIS A 13 27.58 6.38 -3.37
C HIS A 13 26.88 6.79 -4.67
N SER A 14 27.29 7.94 -5.18
CA SER A 14 27.15 8.34 -6.59
C SER A 14 27.91 7.35 -7.49
N ARG A 15 27.19 6.68 -8.41
CA ARG A 15 27.80 6.00 -9.55
C ARG A 15 27.37 6.70 -10.83
N SER A 16 28.27 7.55 -11.34
CA SER A 16 28.17 8.09 -12.70
C SER A 16 28.69 7.06 -13.70
N GLY A 17 27.77 6.54 -14.50
CA GLY A 17 28.01 5.77 -15.71
C GLY A 17 26.66 5.73 -16.41
N ALA A 18 26.54 6.43 -17.56
CA ALA A 18 25.30 6.64 -18.33
C ALA A 18 24.04 6.16 -17.62
N THR A 19 23.49 6.99 -16.72
CA THR A 19 22.40 6.62 -15.83
C THR A 19 21.19 6.28 -16.70
N LEU A 20 21.00 4.98 -16.97
CA LEU A 20 19.74 4.49 -17.50
C LEU A 20 18.66 4.94 -16.51
N ALA A 21 17.69 5.69 -17.00
CA ALA A 21 16.54 6.13 -16.22
C ALA A 21 16.02 4.91 -15.43
N GLN A 22 16.02 5.03 -14.11
CA GLN A 22 15.60 3.95 -13.25
C GLN A 22 14.10 3.77 -13.45
N LYS A 23 13.67 2.55 -13.76
CA LYS A 23 12.26 2.26 -14.06
C LYS A 23 11.50 1.98 -12.79
N VAL A 24 10.35 2.61 -12.64
CA VAL A 24 9.42 2.39 -11.54
C VAL A 24 8.09 1.93 -12.11
N VAL A 25 7.58 0.81 -11.62
CA VAL A 25 6.21 0.38 -11.95
C VAL A 25 5.31 0.74 -10.77
N ILE A 26 4.23 1.46 -11.04
CA ILE A 26 3.21 1.80 -10.05
C ILE A 26 1.95 1.01 -10.37
N VAL A 27 1.45 0.26 -9.39
CA VAL A 27 0.29 -0.60 -9.53
C VAL A 27 -0.85 -0.07 -8.68
N ASN A 28 -2.02 0.08 -9.29
CA ASN A 28 -3.29 0.39 -8.63
C ASN A 28 -3.27 1.70 -7.80
N GLY A 29 -2.86 2.82 -8.37
CA GLY A 29 -2.93 4.12 -7.69
C GLY A 29 -4.22 4.89 -7.96
N ASN A 30 -4.70 5.67 -6.98
CA ASN A 30 -5.73 6.67 -7.21
C ASN A 30 -5.10 7.92 -7.85
N ALA A 31 -5.91 8.74 -8.55
CA ALA A 31 -5.40 9.88 -9.33
C ALA A 31 -4.52 10.84 -8.49
N GLU A 32 -4.92 11.12 -7.25
CA GLU A 32 -4.18 12.02 -6.34
C GLU A 32 -2.77 11.50 -6.02
N ILE A 33 -2.65 10.21 -5.68
CA ILE A 33 -1.34 9.60 -5.36
C ILE A 33 -0.51 9.45 -6.63
N LEU A 34 -1.13 9.13 -7.76
CA LEU A 34 -0.42 9.02 -9.04
C LEU A 34 0.21 10.36 -9.44
N GLU A 35 -0.52 11.48 -9.33
CA GLU A 35 0.01 12.82 -9.62
C GLU A 35 1.17 13.21 -8.70
N LEU A 36 1.05 12.89 -7.40
CA LEU A 36 2.12 13.13 -6.43
C LEU A 36 3.36 12.29 -6.76
N LEU A 37 3.18 11.00 -7.03
CA LEU A 37 4.29 10.08 -7.34
C LEU A 37 4.97 10.45 -8.65
N GLU A 38 4.20 10.80 -9.68
CA GLU A 38 4.75 11.27 -10.95
C GLU A 38 5.61 12.53 -10.75
N THR A 39 5.10 13.51 -10.00
CA THR A 39 5.84 14.75 -9.70
C THR A 39 7.16 14.49 -8.97
N VAL A 40 7.14 13.62 -7.95
CA VAL A 40 8.33 13.31 -7.14
C VAL A 40 9.34 12.45 -7.92
N LEU A 41 8.86 11.49 -8.71
CA LEU A 41 9.71 10.57 -9.47
C LEU A 41 10.29 11.23 -10.73
N ASP A 42 9.56 12.15 -11.38
CA ASP A 42 10.07 12.93 -12.51
C ASP A 42 11.23 13.84 -12.08
N ALA A 43 11.12 14.49 -10.91
CA ALA A 43 12.21 15.26 -10.31
C ALA A 43 13.46 14.41 -10.02
N GLY A 44 13.29 13.10 -9.84
CA GLY A 44 14.36 12.12 -9.68
C GLY A 44 14.85 11.48 -10.99
N HIS A 45 14.31 11.87 -12.15
CA HIS A 45 14.59 11.30 -13.47
C HIS A 45 14.31 9.78 -13.57
N TYR A 46 13.24 9.32 -12.93
CA TYR A 46 12.73 7.96 -13.05
C TYR A 46 11.79 7.82 -14.26
N ASP A 47 11.81 6.65 -14.90
CA ASP A 47 10.87 6.28 -15.97
C ASP A 47 9.70 5.50 -15.35
N VAL A 48 8.51 6.11 -15.32
CA VAL A 48 7.35 5.59 -14.59
C VAL A 48 6.40 4.85 -15.53
N VAL A 49 6.03 3.62 -15.15
CA VAL A 49 5.05 2.80 -15.86
C VAL A 49 3.87 2.53 -14.95
N PHE A 50 2.69 3.01 -15.35
CA PHE A 50 1.45 2.80 -14.61
C PHE A 50 0.76 1.50 -15.04
N VAL A 51 0.29 0.75 -14.05
CA VAL A 51 -0.52 -0.46 -14.24
C VAL A 51 -1.76 -0.38 -13.37
N GLU A 52 -2.92 -0.16 -13.99
CA GLU A 52 -4.18 0.04 -13.28
C GLU A 52 -4.74 -1.24 -12.65
N SER A 53 -4.37 -2.42 -13.16
CA SER A 53 -4.97 -3.70 -12.78
C SER A 53 -3.99 -4.65 -12.10
N ASN A 54 -4.35 -5.10 -10.89
CA ASN A 54 -3.63 -6.16 -10.16
C ASN A 54 -3.48 -7.44 -11.01
N ALA A 55 -4.49 -7.80 -11.81
CA ALA A 55 -4.48 -9.00 -12.64
C ALA A 55 -3.38 -9.01 -13.72
N HIS A 56 -2.96 -7.83 -14.18
CA HIS A 56 -1.91 -7.70 -15.19
C HIS A 56 -0.56 -7.26 -14.59
N ALA A 57 -0.54 -6.81 -13.35
CA ALA A 57 0.63 -6.28 -12.65
C ALA A 57 1.84 -7.19 -12.74
N TYR A 58 1.73 -8.45 -12.33
CA TYR A 58 2.85 -9.40 -12.36
C TYR A 58 3.45 -9.57 -13.77
N SER A 59 2.59 -9.73 -14.79
CA SER A 59 3.06 -9.92 -16.17
C SER A 59 3.80 -8.68 -16.70
N GLN A 60 3.33 -7.49 -16.35
CA GLN A 60 3.98 -6.23 -16.73
C GLN A 60 5.29 -6.04 -15.98
N ILE A 61 5.32 -6.27 -14.67
CA ILE A 61 6.54 -6.17 -13.86
C ILE A 61 7.61 -7.12 -14.39
N LYS A 62 7.25 -8.37 -14.68
CA LYS A 62 8.18 -9.36 -15.22
C LYS A 62 8.72 -8.97 -16.60
N ARG A 63 7.91 -8.32 -17.43
CA ARG A 63 8.33 -7.82 -18.75
C ARG A 63 9.20 -6.56 -18.65
N VAL A 64 8.83 -5.62 -17.80
CA VAL A 64 9.49 -4.31 -17.65
C VAL A 64 10.82 -4.43 -16.90
N GLN A 65 10.92 -5.38 -15.96
CA GLN A 65 12.07 -5.55 -15.06
C GLN A 65 12.44 -4.22 -14.38
N PRO A 66 11.52 -3.62 -13.60
CA PRO A 66 11.74 -2.33 -12.97
C PRO A 66 12.75 -2.42 -11.82
N ASN A 67 13.29 -1.27 -11.44
CA ASN A 67 14.16 -1.10 -10.29
C ASN A 67 13.37 -0.96 -8.98
N LEU A 68 12.08 -0.60 -9.06
CA LEU A 68 11.16 -0.49 -7.94
C LEU A 68 9.73 -0.79 -8.41
N VAL A 69 8.98 -1.52 -7.59
CA VAL A 69 7.53 -1.61 -7.71
C VAL A 69 6.90 -0.85 -6.57
N ILE A 70 5.95 0.03 -6.87
CA ILE A 70 5.08 0.66 -5.89
C ILE A 70 3.70 0.02 -6.07
N LEU A 71 3.18 -0.61 -5.01
CA LEU A 71 1.91 -1.33 -5.06
C LEU A 71 0.95 -0.77 -4.01
N CYS A 72 -0.20 -0.28 -4.46
CA CYS A 72 -1.30 0.01 -3.55
C CYS A 72 -1.99 -1.30 -3.16
N VAL A 73 -2.12 -1.56 -1.86
CA VAL A 73 -2.82 -2.72 -1.32
C VAL A 73 -3.81 -2.23 -0.26
N CYS A 74 -5.07 -2.63 -0.36
CA CYS A 74 -5.99 -2.52 0.77
C CYS A 74 -5.82 -3.75 1.66
N ILE A 75 -6.02 -3.60 2.97
CA ILE A 75 -5.84 -4.73 3.91
C ILE A 75 -6.77 -5.91 3.56
N ASP A 76 -7.95 -5.63 3.02
CA ASP A 76 -8.92 -6.64 2.57
C ASP A 76 -8.74 -7.05 1.10
N ASP A 77 -7.76 -6.49 0.38
CA ASP A 77 -7.48 -6.80 -1.02
C ASP A 77 -6.55 -8.01 -1.16
N LEU A 78 -7.16 -9.20 -1.26
CA LEU A 78 -6.45 -10.45 -1.51
C LEU A 78 -5.64 -10.43 -2.81
N ASP A 79 -6.08 -9.68 -3.84
CA ASP A 79 -5.42 -9.66 -5.15
C ASP A 79 -4.07 -8.91 -5.07
N GLY A 80 -4.02 -7.83 -4.29
CA GLY A 80 -2.77 -7.10 -4.02
C GLY A 80 -1.72 -7.99 -3.35
N PHE A 81 -2.11 -8.78 -2.35
CA PHE A 81 -1.20 -9.75 -1.71
C PHE A 81 -0.80 -10.90 -2.64
N GLN A 82 -1.67 -11.28 -3.57
CA GLN A 82 -1.33 -12.30 -4.56
C GLN A 82 -0.22 -11.81 -5.51
N VAL A 83 -0.25 -10.55 -5.94
CA VAL A 83 0.84 -9.94 -6.73
C VAL A 83 2.17 -10.00 -5.98
N LEU A 84 2.19 -9.59 -4.70
CA LEU A 84 3.39 -9.69 -3.86
C LEU A 84 3.93 -11.12 -3.78
N SER A 85 3.05 -12.08 -3.58
CA SER A 85 3.41 -13.50 -3.47
C SER A 85 4.02 -14.01 -4.79
N MET A 86 3.41 -13.69 -5.94
CA MET A 86 3.94 -14.05 -7.25
C MET A 86 5.33 -13.44 -7.50
N LEU A 87 5.54 -12.18 -7.12
CA LEU A 87 6.82 -11.50 -7.28
C LEU A 87 7.93 -12.15 -6.46
N LYS A 88 7.63 -12.59 -5.24
CA LYS A 88 8.62 -13.20 -4.33
C LYS A 88 8.94 -14.66 -4.65
N LEU A 89 8.00 -15.39 -5.25
CA LEU A 89 8.19 -16.79 -5.63
C LEU A 89 8.97 -16.96 -6.94
N ASP A 90 8.99 -15.95 -7.81
CA ASP A 90 9.68 -16.00 -9.10
C ASP A 90 11.11 -15.47 -9.00
N GLU A 91 12.08 -16.28 -9.44
CA GLU A 91 13.51 -15.94 -9.44
C GLU A 91 13.83 -14.67 -10.24
N ALA A 92 13.05 -14.39 -11.29
CA ALA A 92 13.25 -13.24 -12.15
C ALA A 92 12.76 -11.92 -11.51
N THR A 93 11.99 -11.98 -10.42
CA THR A 93 11.38 -10.79 -9.81
C THR A 93 11.60 -10.68 -8.30
N ARG A 94 12.06 -11.75 -7.63
CA ARG A 94 12.17 -11.80 -6.16
C ARG A 94 13.05 -10.71 -5.56
N ASP A 95 14.07 -10.28 -6.30
CA ASP A 95 15.06 -9.28 -5.87
C ASP A 95 14.59 -7.84 -6.14
N ILE A 96 13.49 -7.66 -6.87
CA ILE A 96 12.91 -6.33 -7.11
C ILE A 96 12.34 -5.82 -5.78
N PRO A 97 12.75 -4.62 -5.32
CA PRO A 97 12.18 -4.02 -4.13
C PRO A 97 10.72 -3.62 -4.39
N VAL A 98 9.86 -3.86 -3.41
CA VAL A 98 8.45 -3.51 -3.46
C VAL A 98 8.14 -2.55 -2.30
N LEU A 99 7.66 -1.37 -2.64
CA LEU A 99 7.11 -0.40 -1.69
C LEU A 99 5.59 -0.52 -1.72
N THR A 100 5.01 -0.98 -0.62
CA THR A 100 3.55 -1.03 -0.47
C THR A 100 3.05 0.21 0.25
N TYR A 101 1.93 0.76 -0.21
CA TYR A 101 1.16 1.73 0.54
C TYR A 101 -0.29 1.29 0.59
N THR A 102 -1.01 1.72 1.62
CA THR A 102 -2.42 1.40 1.82
C THR A 102 -3.20 2.68 1.96
N THR A 103 -4.31 2.83 1.25
CA THR A 103 -5.24 3.93 1.50
C THR A 103 -6.36 3.37 2.36
N GLU A 104 -6.39 3.74 3.64
CA GLU A 104 -7.59 3.54 4.46
C GLU A 104 -8.64 4.51 3.92
N TYR A 105 -9.59 4.01 3.14
CA TYR A 105 -10.80 4.75 2.80
C TYR A 105 -12.04 3.92 3.10
N GLU A 106 -12.16 3.51 4.36
CA GLU A 106 -13.45 3.27 4.99
C GLU A 106 -13.59 4.17 6.21
N GLY A 107 -13.77 5.46 5.94
CA GLY A 107 -14.78 6.21 6.69
C GLY A 107 -16.17 5.70 6.30
N GLN A 108 -16.44 4.40 6.48
CA GLN A 108 -17.80 3.97 6.73
C GLN A 108 -18.04 4.32 8.19
N GLU A 109 -18.48 5.57 8.43
CA GLU A 109 -19.55 5.70 9.40
C GLU A 109 -20.68 4.81 8.87
N SER A 110 -20.67 3.54 9.25
CA SER A 110 -21.88 2.78 9.26
C SER A 110 -22.79 3.52 10.23
N GLU A 111 -23.58 4.46 9.70
CA GLU A 111 -24.94 4.67 10.20
C GLU A 111 -25.59 3.29 10.10
N ALA A 112 -25.37 2.47 11.12
CA ALA A 112 -26.31 1.43 11.46
C ALA A 112 -27.62 2.19 11.63
N GLU A 113 -28.45 2.13 10.60
CA GLU A 113 -29.84 2.55 10.63
C GLU A 113 -30.42 1.85 11.86
N VAL A 114 -30.50 2.57 12.98
CA VAL A 114 -31.19 2.10 14.17
C VAL A 114 -32.63 1.98 13.68
N PRO A 115 -33.19 0.76 13.54
CA PRO A 115 -34.56 0.67 13.11
C PRO A 115 -35.39 1.47 14.12
N GLU A 116 -36.05 2.52 13.63
CA GLU A 116 -37.06 3.25 14.39
C GLU A 116 -37.92 2.20 15.08
N PRO A 117 -38.02 2.21 16.43
CA PRO A 117 -38.83 1.22 17.11
C PRO A 117 -40.26 1.40 16.59
N SER A 118 -40.75 0.45 15.79
CA SER A 118 -42.18 0.38 15.51
C SER A 118 -42.88 0.27 16.86
N ASP A 119 -43.84 1.16 17.11
CA ASP A 119 -44.57 1.38 18.38
C ASP A 119 -45.32 0.15 18.95
N SER A 120 -44.99 -1.08 18.55
CA SER A 120 -45.72 -2.29 18.90
C SER A 120 -44.99 -3.31 19.77
N GLU A 121 -43.71 -3.16 20.11
CA GLU A 121 -43.05 -4.09 21.05
C GLU A 121 -42.43 -3.39 22.25
N MET A 122 -43.34 -3.09 23.19
CA MET A 122 -43.14 -2.82 24.60
C MET A 122 -42.22 -3.87 25.25
N PHE A 123 -40.90 -3.65 25.22
CA PHE A 123 -39.98 -4.38 26.10
C PHE A 123 -40.03 -3.74 27.49
N ALA A 124 -40.93 -4.24 28.34
CA ALA A 124 -40.98 -3.83 29.73
C ALA A 124 -39.65 -4.22 30.42
N PRO A 125 -38.91 -3.29 31.04
CA PRO A 125 -37.74 -3.66 31.83
C PRO A 125 -38.21 -4.42 33.07
N GLN A 126 -37.78 -5.68 33.22
CA GLN A 126 -37.92 -6.42 34.48
C GLN A 126 -37.13 -5.67 35.56
N PRO A 127 -37.73 -5.28 36.70
CA PRO A 127 -36.97 -4.66 37.77
C PRO A 127 -36.04 -5.71 38.39
N THR A 128 -34.73 -5.51 38.26
CA THR A 128 -33.71 -6.29 38.97
C THR A 128 -33.92 -6.10 40.47
N MET A 129 -34.51 -7.11 41.12
CA MET A 129 -34.61 -7.16 42.57
C MET A 129 -33.24 -7.56 43.13
N TRP A 130 -32.54 -6.58 43.71
CA TRP A 130 -31.29 -6.83 44.44
C TRP A 130 -31.64 -7.52 45.78
N MET A 131 -31.30 -8.80 45.91
CA MET A 131 -31.30 -9.48 47.21
C MET A 131 -29.94 -9.29 47.85
N ASN A 132 -30.00 -8.83 49.11
CA ASN A 132 -28.93 -8.33 49.97
C ASN A 132 -27.78 -9.30 50.20
#